data_AF-A0A3D0NF25-F1
#
_entry.id   AF-A0A3D0NF25-F1
#
_cell.length_a   1.000
_cell.length_b   1.000
_cell.length_c   1.000
_cell.angle_alpha   90.00
_cell.angle_beta   90.00
_cell.angle_gamma   90.00
#
_symmetry.space_group_name_H-M   'P 1'
#
loop_
_entity.id
_entity.type
_entity.pdbx_description
1 polymer ?
#
loop_
_entity_poly.entity_id
_entity_poly.type
_entity_poly.pdbx_seq_one_letter_code
_entity_poly.pdbx_strand_id
1 'polypeptide(L)'
;MLSQDAFQTVKEDYILLVLDNPRDKSLVTPAEQEQYKQLSGKFQVQGVPSIFLADAKGRPFHFQSGYGGQKAEQWVADIRAKKETLDKRNAAFEKAESATGVEKAKALDEAISVVDAKVAVAFYGDSVDQILELDADGLGEKYAAIKRAVEFEETLGTLTAKKLDADKLSSELDALREKTKPAAEQGQMALFMRSQRLFGAGNKPAAKVLLLAAQKLDPESRVGQQIPQILENFFKD
;
A
#
# COMPACT_ATOMS: atom_id res chain seq x y z
N MET A 1 -0.79 3.92 -23.79
CA MET A 1 0.55 4.43 -23.39
C MET A 1 1.62 3.67 -24.12
N LEU A 2 1.83 2.38 -23.87
CA LEU A 2 2.88 1.57 -24.52
C LEU A 2 2.76 1.45 -26.05
N SER A 3 1.68 1.90 -26.67
CA SER A 3 1.50 1.86 -28.13
C SER A 3 2.34 2.88 -28.92
N GLN A 4 3.04 3.81 -28.26
CA GLN A 4 3.98 4.70 -28.96
C GLN A 4 5.39 4.09 -28.95
N ASP A 5 6.11 4.22 -30.07
CA ASP A 5 7.43 3.60 -30.27
C ASP A 5 8.46 4.01 -29.22
N ALA A 6 8.44 5.27 -28.77
CA ALA A 6 9.35 5.74 -27.73
C ALA A 6 9.25 4.92 -26.43
N PHE A 7 8.04 4.49 -26.02
CA PHE A 7 7.90 3.65 -24.82
C PHE A 7 8.49 2.26 -24.97
N GLN A 8 8.58 1.76 -26.21
CA GLN A 8 9.09 0.42 -26.48
C GLN A 8 10.60 0.33 -26.32
N THR A 9 11.33 1.45 -26.42
CA THR A 9 12.80 1.46 -26.25
C THR A 9 13.23 1.04 -24.83
N VAL A 10 12.34 1.16 -23.83
CA VAL A 10 12.60 0.71 -22.45
C VAL A 10 12.88 -0.80 -22.37
N LYS A 11 12.46 -1.58 -23.37
CA LYS A 11 12.75 -3.02 -23.48
C LYS A 11 14.25 -3.34 -23.60
N GLU A 12 15.07 -2.38 -24.01
CA GLU A 12 16.53 -2.53 -24.04
C GLU A 12 17.13 -2.64 -22.63
N ASP A 13 16.44 -2.05 -21.64
CA ASP A 13 16.92 -1.94 -20.26
C ASP A 13 16.13 -2.80 -19.27
N TYR A 14 14.88 -3.13 -19.61
CA TYR A 14 13.93 -3.79 -18.71
C TYR A 14 13.11 -4.86 -19.43
N ILE A 15 12.73 -5.89 -18.68
CA ILE A 15 11.69 -6.83 -19.10
C ILE A 15 10.34 -6.19 -18.80
N LEU A 16 9.53 -5.94 -19.85
CA LEU A 16 8.21 -5.35 -19.68
C LEU A 16 7.15 -6.43 -19.44
N LEU A 17 6.46 -6.33 -18.30
CA LEU A 17 5.26 -7.09 -17.99
C LEU A 17 4.06 -6.13 -17.94
N VAL A 18 3.04 -6.40 -18.76
CA VAL A 18 1.79 -5.65 -18.76
C VAL A 18 0.71 -6.50 -18.12
N LEU A 19 0.14 -6.00 -17.03
CA LEU A 19 -0.98 -6.61 -16.34
C LEU A 19 -2.23 -5.78 -16.59
N ASP A 20 -3.04 -6.20 -17.55
CA ASP A 20 -4.30 -5.53 -17.87
C ASP A 20 -5.48 -6.23 -17.20
N ASN A 21 -6.52 -5.46 -16.89
CA ASN A 21 -7.76 -5.94 -16.30
C ASN A 21 -8.95 -5.30 -17.01
N PRO A 22 -9.16 -5.63 -18.31
CA PRO A 22 -10.19 -5.01 -19.13
C PRO A 22 -11.58 -5.24 -18.53
N ARG A 23 -12.52 -4.35 -18.87
CA ARG A 23 -13.94 -4.52 -18.47
C ARG A 23 -14.53 -5.78 -19.09
N ASP A 24 -14.24 -6.01 -20.37
CA ASP A 24 -14.57 -7.27 -21.04
C ASP A 24 -13.55 -8.34 -20.68
N LYS A 25 -13.98 -9.32 -19.87
CA LYS A 25 -13.12 -10.41 -19.38
C LYS A 25 -12.82 -11.46 -20.45
N SER A 26 -13.49 -11.44 -21.60
CA SER A 26 -13.18 -12.35 -22.71
C SER A 26 -11.85 -12.02 -23.40
N LEU A 27 -11.32 -10.81 -23.20
CA LEU A 27 -10.06 -10.34 -23.77
C LEU A 27 -8.81 -10.87 -23.04
N VAL A 28 -8.98 -11.51 -21.89
CA VAL A 28 -7.89 -12.06 -21.06
C VAL A 28 -8.24 -13.47 -20.59
N THR A 29 -7.26 -14.35 -20.58
CA THR A 29 -7.43 -15.73 -20.11
C THR A 29 -7.70 -15.78 -18.60
N PRO A 30 -8.32 -16.86 -18.10
CA PRO A 30 -8.48 -17.05 -16.65
C PRO A 30 -7.16 -17.01 -15.87
N ALA A 31 -6.06 -17.50 -16.48
CA ALA A 31 -4.73 -17.46 -15.89
C ALA A 31 -4.20 -16.03 -15.74
N GLU A 32 -4.37 -15.17 -16.75
CA GLU A 32 -3.99 -13.75 -16.68
C GLU A 32 -4.84 -12.98 -15.66
N GLN A 33 -6.12 -13.30 -15.53
CA GLN A 33 -6.99 -12.69 -14.51
C GLN A 33 -6.53 -13.03 -13.09
N GLU A 34 -6.16 -14.29 -12.84
CA GLU A 34 -5.63 -14.71 -11.55
C GLU A 34 -4.24 -14.11 -11.29
N GLN A 35 -3.36 -14.07 -12.29
CA GLN A 35 -2.06 -13.41 -12.20
C GLN A 35 -2.21 -11.92 -11.89
N TYR A 36 -3.10 -11.20 -12.57
CA TYR A 36 -3.41 -9.81 -12.28
C TYR A 36 -3.87 -9.65 -10.83
N LYS A 37 -4.80 -10.48 -10.36
CA LYS A 37 -5.33 -10.41 -8.99
C LYS A 37 -4.22 -10.63 -7.95
N GLN A 38 -3.38 -11.63 -8.15
CA GLN A 38 -2.25 -11.93 -7.25
C GLN A 38 -1.22 -10.80 -7.22
N LEU A 39 -0.76 -10.35 -8.39
CA LEU A 39 0.28 -9.32 -8.47
C LEU A 39 -0.24 -7.95 -8.06
N SER A 40 -1.46 -7.57 -8.46
CA SER A 40 -2.07 -6.29 -8.03
C SER A 40 -2.24 -6.21 -6.51
N GLY A 41 -2.64 -7.31 -5.86
CA GLY A 41 -2.67 -7.42 -4.41
C GLY A 41 -1.27 -7.33 -3.79
N LYS A 42 -0.30 -8.11 -4.30
CA LYS A 42 1.08 -8.11 -3.79
C LYS A 42 1.74 -6.73 -3.86
N PHE A 43 1.57 -6.03 -4.99
CA PHE A 43 2.09 -4.67 -5.21
C PHE A 43 1.18 -3.57 -4.64
N GLN A 44 0.08 -3.93 -3.94
CA GLN A 44 -0.84 -3.00 -3.30
C GLN A 44 -1.37 -1.91 -4.25
N VAL A 45 -1.70 -2.32 -5.49
CA VAL A 45 -2.19 -1.40 -6.54
C VAL A 45 -3.55 -0.84 -6.16
N GLN A 46 -3.61 0.47 -5.89
CA GLN A 46 -4.86 1.15 -5.53
C GLN A 46 -5.59 1.77 -6.74
N GLY A 47 -4.88 1.99 -7.84
CA GLY A 47 -5.43 2.61 -9.04
C GLY A 47 -4.55 2.33 -10.27
N VAL A 48 -5.15 2.44 -11.45
CA VAL A 48 -4.46 2.28 -12.74
C VAL A 48 -4.48 3.60 -13.53
N PRO A 49 -3.43 3.93 -14.30
CA PRO A 49 -2.21 3.14 -14.49
C PRO A 49 -1.28 3.19 -13.26
N SER A 50 -0.59 2.10 -12.96
CA SER A 50 0.46 2.01 -11.95
C SER A 50 1.69 1.33 -12.53
N ILE A 51 2.88 1.86 -12.23
CA ILE A 51 4.14 1.42 -12.82
C ILE A 51 5.11 1.11 -11.68
N PHE A 52 5.67 -0.10 -11.70
CA PHE A 52 6.70 -0.53 -10.77
C PHE A 52 7.95 -0.94 -11.54
N LEU A 53 9.11 -0.57 -11.01
CA LEU A 53 10.38 -1.15 -11.44
C LEU A 53 10.86 -2.06 -10.32
N ALA A 54 11.20 -3.29 -10.68
CA ALA A 54 11.61 -4.33 -9.75
C ALA A 54 12.93 -4.98 -10.19
N ASP A 55 13.66 -5.51 -9.21
CA ASP A 55 14.86 -6.30 -9.48
C ASP A 55 14.52 -7.73 -9.95
N ALA A 56 15.56 -8.52 -10.24
CA ALA A 56 15.40 -9.91 -10.69
C ALA A 56 14.71 -10.84 -9.67
N LYS A 57 14.63 -10.46 -8.39
CA LYS A 57 13.89 -11.18 -7.34
C LYS A 57 12.43 -10.68 -7.24
N GLY A 58 12.02 -9.74 -8.08
CA GLY A 58 10.71 -9.12 -8.06
C GLY A 58 10.53 -8.10 -6.94
N ARG A 59 11.61 -7.59 -6.33
CA ARG A 59 11.54 -6.57 -5.26
C ARG A 59 11.50 -5.16 -5.89
N PRO A 60 10.44 -4.37 -5.67
CA PRO A 60 10.32 -3.04 -6.25
C PRO A 60 11.34 -2.08 -5.68
N PHE A 61 11.97 -1.27 -6.53
CA PHE A 61 12.83 -0.16 -6.13
C PHE A 61 12.28 1.20 -6.60
N HIS A 62 11.20 1.20 -7.38
CA HIS A 62 10.52 2.41 -7.81
C HIS A 62 9.03 2.15 -8.04
N PHE A 63 8.22 3.15 -7.72
CA PHE A 63 6.79 3.20 -8.02
C PHE A 63 6.45 4.56 -8.64
N GLN A 64 5.59 4.54 -9.65
CA GLN A 64 5.01 5.73 -10.25
C GLN A 64 3.50 5.51 -10.49
N SER A 65 2.70 6.44 -10.00
CA SER A 65 1.26 6.50 -10.31
C SER A 65 1.05 7.21 -11.64
N GLY A 66 0.45 6.50 -12.59
CA GLY A 66 0.18 7.00 -13.93
C GLY A 66 1.42 7.48 -14.68
N TYR A 67 1.17 8.30 -15.69
CA TYR A 67 2.17 8.80 -16.61
C TYR A 67 2.48 10.30 -16.41
N GLY A 68 1.75 10.96 -15.50
CA GLY A 68 1.96 12.37 -15.16
C GLY A 68 1.75 13.38 -16.29
N GLY A 69 1.27 12.95 -17.46
CA GLY A 69 1.13 13.81 -18.65
C GLY A 69 2.45 14.22 -19.29
N GLN A 70 3.55 13.49 -19.01
CA GLN A 70 4.88 13.78 -19.54
C GLN A 70 4.95 13.57 -21.07
N LYS A 71 6.09 13.90 -21.70
CA LYS A 71 6.37 13.46 -23.09
C LYS A 71 7.06 12.09 -23.08
N ALA A 72 6.85 11.28 -24.12
CA ALA A 72 7.23 9.86 -24.10
C ALA A 72 8.73 9.70 -23.84
N GLU A 73 9.54 10.51 -24.52
CA GLU A 73 11.00 10.53 -24.41
C GLU A 73 11.46 10.94 -23.00
N GLN A 74 10.79 11.93 -22.39
CA GLN A 74 11.09 12.36 -21.03
C GLN A 74 10.81 11.24 -20.03
N TRP A 75 9.68 10.55 -20.16
CA TRP A 75 9.36 9.45 -19.28
C TRP A 75 10.32 8.28 -19.43
N VAL A 76 10.72 7.95 -20.65
CA VAL A 76 11.74 6.91 -20.92
C VAL A 76 13.05 7.26 -20.23
N ALA A 77 13.49 8.52 -20.33
CA ALA A 77 14.69 8.99 -19.64
C ALA A 77 14.54 8.90 -18.12
N ASP A 78 13.40 9.32 -17.57
CA ASP A 78 13.11 9.28 -16.13
C ASP A 78 13.14 7.83 -15.59
N ILE A 79 12.55 6.88 -16.33
CA ILE A 79 12.55 5.45 -15.99
C ILE A 79 13.96 4.87 -16.01
N ARG A 80 14.75 5.17 -17.05
CA ARG A 80 16.15 4.72 -17.15
C ARG A 80 17.01 5.28 -16.01
N ALA A 81 16.79 6.54 -15.62
CA ALA A 81 17.49 7.16 -14.50
C ALA A 81 17.21 6.47 -13.15
N LYS A 82 16.10 5.73 -13.01
CA LYS A 82 15.83 4.96 -11.76
C LYS A 82 16.79 3.80 -11.53
N LYS A 83 17.65 3.43 -12.49
CA LYS A 83 18.79 2.53 -12.24
C LYS A 83 19.67 3.04 -11.11
N GLU A 84 19.84 4.36 -10.98
CA GLU A 84 20.58 4.94 -9.85
C GLU A 84 19.95 4.64 -8.49
N THR A 85 18.61 4.55 -8.42
CA THR A 85 17.90 4.15 -7.20
C THR A 85 18.16 2.68 -6.88
N LEU A 86 18.19 1.82 -7.90
CA LEU A 86 18.55 0.42 -7.76
C LEU A 86 19.99 0.25 -7.25
N ASP A 87 20.94 1.01 -7.80
CA ASP A 87 22.35 0.95 -7.42
C ASP A 87 22.56 1.41 -5.97
N LYS A 88 21.96 2.55 -5.58
CA LYS A 88 22.01 3.04 -4.19
C LYS A 88 21.43 2.04 -3.21
N ARG A 89 20.29 1.45 -3.54
CA ARG A 89 19.66 0.39 -2.73
C ARG A 89 20.59 -0.81 -2.57
N ASN A 90 21.21 -1.27 -3.64
CA ASN A 90 22.10 -2.44 -3.60
C ASN A 90 23.36 -2.14 -2.77
N ALA A 91 23.95 -0.96 -2.91
CA ALA A 91 25.07 -0.52 -2.07
C ALA A 91 24.70 -0.45 -0.57
N ALA A 92 23.48 -0.01 -0.25
CA ALA A 92 22.97 -0.02 1.13
C ALA A 92 22.81 -1.46 1.68
N PHE A 93 22.39 -2.42 0.85
CA PHE A 93 22.38 -3.83 1.24
C PHE A 93 23.79 -4.38 1.48
N GLU A 94 24.77 -4.06 0.63
CA GLU A 94 26.16 -4.48 0.83
C GLU A 94 26.76 -3.89 2.12
N LYS A 95 26.44 -2.63 2.41
CA LYS A 95 26.79 -1.99 3.69
C LYS A 95 26.14 -2.71 4.87
N ALA A 96 24.88 -3.12 4.76
CA ALA A 96 24.20 -3.89 5.79
C ALA A 96 24.81 -5.27 6.03
N GLU A 97 25.31 -5.94 4.99
CA GLU A 97 26.00 -7.23 5.11
C GLU A 97 27.31 -7.11 5.89
N SER A 98 27.99 -5.97 5.78
CA SER A 98 29.26 -5.70 6.47
C SER A 98 29.10 -5.09 7.88
N ALA A 99 27.89 -4.69 8.24
CA ALA A 99 27.58 -4.03 9.51
C ALA A 99 26.97 -5.00 10.53
N THR A 100 26.89 -4.56 11.79
CA THR A 100 26.24 -5.31 12.88
C THR A 100 25.42 -4.39 13.77
N GLY A 101 24.47 -4.95 14.52
CA GLY A 101 23.64 -4.18 15.46
C GLY A 101 22.85 -3.05 14.77
N VAL A 102 22.74 -1.92 15.46
CA VAL A 102 21.97 -0.74 15.00
C VAL A 102 22.49 -0.20 13.66
N GLU A 103 23.78 -0.25 13.37
CA GLU A 103 24.32 0.22 12.09
C GLU A 103 23.87 -0.66 10.91
N LYS A 104 23.70 -1.97 11.14
CA LYS A 104 23.08 -2.85 10.16
C LYS A 104 21.60 -2.51 9.97
N ALA A 105 20.86 -2.25 11.05
CA ALA A 105 19.45 -1.83 10.96
C ALA A 105 19.29 -0.55 10.12
N LYS A 106 20.14 0.46 10.33
CA LYS A 106 20.15 1.70 9.54
C LYS A 106 20.45 1.46 8.06
N ALA A 107 21.43 0.62 7.75
CA ALA A 107 21.76 0.30 6.35
C ALA A 107 20.62 -0.48 5.67
N LEU A 108 19.92 -1.36 6.39
CA LEU A 108 18.73 -2.03 5.88
C LEU A 108 17.57 -1.05 5.66
N ASP A 109 17.32 -0.12 6.59
CA ASP A 109 16.32 0.95 6.43
C ASP A 109 16.62 1.84 5.22
N GLU A 110 17.89 2.23 5.05
CA GLU A 110 18.38 2.99 3.89
C GLU A 110 18.08 2.25 2.58
N ALA A 111 18.32 0.93 2.54
CA ALA A 111 18.03 0.12 1.37
C ALA A 111 16.52 0.08 1.07
N ILE A 112 15.67 -0.21 2.06
CA ILE A 112 14.25 -0.48 1.79
C ILE A 112 13.38 0.77 1.74
N SER A 113 13.88 1.93 2.20
CA SER A 113 13.17 3.21 2.16
C SER A 113 13.12 3.86 0.76
N VAL A 114 13.64 3.20 -0.27
CA VAL A 114 13.50 3.64 -1.68
C VAL A 114 12.08 3.46 -2.24
N VAL A 115 11.24 2.70 -1.54
CA VAL A 115 9.81 2.53 -1.84
C VAL A 115 8.96 2.92 -0.64
N ASP A 116 7.64 3.07 -0.86
CA ASP A 116 6.70 3.28 0.23
C ASP A 116 6.83 2.19 1.31
N ALA A 117 6.67 2.60 2.56
CA ALA A 117 6.78 1.75 3.74
C ALA A 117 5.92 0.47 3.68
N LYS A 118 4.68 0.55 3.17
CA LYS A 118 3.81 -0.64 3.04
C LYS A 118 4.35 -1.61 1.99
N VAL A 119 4.86 -1.07 0.88
CA VAL A 119 5.52 -1.86 -0.16
C VAL A 119 6.82 -2.48 0.39
N ALA A 120 7.57 -1.74 1.20
CA ALA A 120 8.76 -2.26 1.86
C ALA A 120 8.43 -3.48 2.74
N VAL A 121 7.41 -3.37 3.59
CA VAL A 121 6.93 -4.49 4.44
C VAL A 121 6.49 -5.70 3.62
N ALA A 122 5.87 -5.50 2.46
CA ALA A 122 5.39 -6.60 1.61
C ALA A 122 6.50 -7.33 0.83
N PHE A 123 7.58 -6.65 0.43
CA PHE A 123 8.61 -7.21 -0.46
C PHE A 123 9.98 -7.42 0.19
N TYR A 124 10.22 -6.81 1.35
CA TYR A 124 11.49 -6.85 2.07
C TYR A 124 11.32 -7.35 3.50
N GLY A 125 10.43 -8.33 3.71
CA GLY A 125 10.10 -8.92 5.01
C GLY A 125 11.33 -9.30 5.83
N ASP A 126 12.29 -10.03 5.23
CA ASP A 126 13.52 -10.44 5.90
C ASP A 126 14.38 -9.26 6.39
N SER A 127 14.39 -8.15 5.64
CA SER A 127 15.10 -6.93 6.06
C SER A 127 14.37 -6.25 7.20
N VAL A 128 13.05 -6.18 7.13
CA VAL A 128 12.21 -5.62 8.19
C VAL A 128 12.33 -6.41 9.48
N ASP A 129 12.35 -7.74 9.40
CA ASP A 129 12.51 -8.62 10.56
C ASP A 129 13.88 -8.42 11.23
N GLN A 130 14.94 -8.28 10.43
CA GLN A 130 16.27 -7.94 10.96
C GLN A 130 16.29 -6.55 11.60
N ILE A 131 15.62 -5.54 11.03
CA ILE A 131 15.53 -4.20 11.65
C ILE A 131 14.82 -4.28 13.01
N LEU A 132 13.71 -5.02 13.09
CA LEU A 132 12.96 -5.24 14.33
C LEU A 132 13.81 -5.90 15.42
N GLU A 133 14.66 -6.86 15.04
CA GLU A 133 15.56 -7.55 15.98
C GLU A 133 16.73 -6.66 16.43
N LEU A 134 17.30 -5.89 15.51
CA LEU A 134 18.56 -5.16 15.73
C LEU A 134 18.37 -3.76 16.34
N ASP A 135 17.21 -3.14 16.17
CA ASP A 135 16.90 -1.78 16.63
C ASP A 135 15.42 -1.63 17.01
N ALA A 136 14.93 -2.50 17.90
CA ALA A 136 13.51 -2.60 18.26
C ALA A 136 12.87 -1.26 18.67
N ASP A 137 13.54 -0.50 19.55
CA ASP A 137 13.03 0.77 20.10
C ASP A 137 13.26 1.97 19.16
N GLY A 138 14.02 1.78 18.08
CA GLY A 138 14.30 2.79 17.06
C GLY A 138 13.54 2.52 15.76
N LEU A 139 14.28 2.10 14.73
CA LEU A 139 13.71 1.78 13.42
C LEU A 139 12.73 0.59 13.46
N GLY A 140 12.88 -0.32 14.43
CA GLY A 140 11.97 -1.42 14.65
C GLY A 140 10.53 -0.95 14.86
N GLU A 141 10.28 0.00 15.77
CA GLU A 141 8.93 0.49 16.06
C GLU A 141 8.28 1.15 14.82
N LYS A 142 9.06 1.84 13.97
CA LYS A 142 8.58 2.36 12.67
C LYS A 142 7.96 1.22 11.84
N TYR A 143 8.68 0.13 11.64
CA TYR A 143 8.19 -1.00 10.83
C TYR A 143 7.14 -1.85 11.54
N ALA A 144 7.19 -1.97 12.87
CA ALA A 144 6.15 -2.63 13.66
C ALA A 144 4.81 -1.89 13.54
N ALA A 145 4.83 -0.55 13.59
CA ALA A 145 3.64 0.28 13.37
C ALA A 145 3.08 0.11 11.94
N ILE A 146 3.95 0.03 10.93
CA ILE A 146 3.53 -0.22 9.54
C ILE A 146 2.90 -1.62 9.41
N LYS A 147 3.51 -2.67 9.98
CA LYS A 147 2.94 -4.03 9.99
C LYS A 147 1.56 -4.07 10.63
N ARG A 148 1.39 -3.43 11.80
CA ARG A 148 0.09 -3.28 12.48
C ARG A 148 -0.94 -2.59 11.59
N ALA A 149 -0.56 -1.51 10.90
CA ALA A 149 -1.44 -0.79 10.00
C ALA A 149 -1.85 -1.63 8.77
N VAL A 150 -0.92 -2.40 8.18
CA VAL A 150 -1.21 -3.31 7.07
C VAL A 150 -2.17 -4.43 7.51
N GLU A 151 -1.88 -5.09 8.64
CA GLU A 151 -2.76 -6.14 9.18
C GLU A 151 -4.16 -5.60 9.50
N PHE A 152 -4.23 -4.39 10.07
CA PHE A 152 -5.50 -3.71 10.34
C PHE A 152 -6.30 -3.48 9.06
N GLU A 153 -5.67 -2.93 8.01
CA GLU A 153 -6.34 -2.61 6.74
C GLU A 153 -6.82 -3.88 6.01
N GLU A 154 -5.99 -4.93 5.96
CA GLU A 154 -6.35 -6.20 5.33
C GLU A 154 -7.50 -6.90 6.06
N THR A 155 -7.42 -6.95 7.40
CA THR A 155 -8.46 -7.58 8.22
C THR A 155 -9.75 -6.77 8.19
N LEU A 156 -9.67 -5.43 8.18
CA LEU A 156 -10.81 -4.53 8.00
C LEU A 156 -11.50 -4.77 6.64
N GLY A 157 -10.71 -4.95 5.58
CA GLY A 157 -11.19 -5.30 4.25
C GLY A 157 -11.99 -6.59 4.26
N THR A 158 -11.43 -7.64 4.87
CA THR A 158 -12.07 -8.96 5.02
C THR A 158 -13.33 -8.88 5.88
N LEU A 159 -13.27 -8.19 7.02
CA LEU A 159 -14.37 -8.04 7.96
C LEU A 159 -15.58 -7.38 7.31
N THR A 160 -15.37 -6.27 6.62
CA THR A 160 -16.45 -5.52 5.96
C THR A 160 -17.02 -6.23 4.72
N ALA A 161 -16.28 -7.18 4.13
CA ALA A 161 -16.80 -8.03 3.06
C ALA A 161 -17.83 -9.06 3.55
N LYS A 162 -17.82 -9.41 4.85
CA LYS A 162 -18.77 -10.36 5.45
C LYS A 162 -20.21 -9.83 5.54
N LYS A 163 -20.45 -8.54 5.26
CA LYS A 163 -21.78 -7.88 5.32
C LYS A 163 -22.52 -8.13 6.65
N LEU A 164 -21.80 -8.01 7.76
CA LEU A 164 -22.37 -8.11 9.10
C LEU A 164 -23.39 -6.99 9.35
N ASP A 165 -24.31 -7.24 10.28
CA ASP A 165 -25.15 -6.18 10.87
C ASP A 165 -24.28 -5.16 11.64
N ALA A 166 -24.86 -3.99 11.92
CA ALA A 166 -24.11 -2.86 12.48
C ALA A 166 -23.50 -3.16 13.86
N ASP A 167 -24.24 -3.85 14.73
CA ASP A 167 -23.79 -4.15 16.09
C ASP A 167 -22.64 -5.17 16.07
N LYS A 168 -22.76 -6.24 15.29
CA LYS A 168 -21.67 -7.20 15.13
C LYS A 168 -20.45 -6.58 14.47
N LEU A 169 -20.65 -5.75 13.45
CA LEU A 169 -19.54 -5.04 12.81
C LEU A 169 -18.82 -4.13 13.82
N SER A 170 -19.56 -3.40 14.66
CA SER A 170 -18.96 -2.55 15.69
C SER A 170 -18.12 -3.37 16.68
N SER A 171 -18.65 -4.50 17.16
CA SER A 171 -17.93 -5.37 18.10
C SER A 171 -16.66 -5.97 17.49
N GLU A 172 -16.73 -6.46 16.25
CA GLU A 172 -15.59 -7.03 15.53
C GLU A 172 -14.54 -5.96 15.18
N LEU A 173 -14.96 -4.72 14.92
CA LEU A 173 -14.03 -3.60 14.72
C LEU A 173 -13.28 -3.25 15.99
N ASP A 174 -13.95 -3.23 17.15
CA ASP A 174 -13.28 -3.00 18.43
C ASP A 174 -12.28 -4.14 18.73
N ALA A 175 -12.65 -5.41 18.52
CA ALA A 175 -11.74 -6.54 18.66
C ALA A 175 -10.53 -6.44 17.71
N LEU A 176 -10.75 -6.05 16.45
CA LEU A 176 -9.68 -5.83 15.48
C LEU A 176 -8.72 -4.72 15.93
N ARG A 177 -9.24 -3.60 16.44
CA ARG A 177 -8.43 -2.49 16.95
C ARG A 177 -7.61 -2.88 18.16
N GLU A 178 -8.17 -3.66 19.09
CA GLU A 178 -7.43 -4.18 20.25
C GLU A 178 -6.34 -5.17 19.85
N LYS A 179 -6.60 -6.02 18.85
CA LYS A 179 -5.62 -6.99 18.35
C LYS A 179 -4.45 -6.30 17.65
N THR A 180 -4.75 -5.38 16.74
CA THR A 180 -3.75 -4.81 15.81
C THR A 180 -3.16 -3.50 16.30
N LYS A 181 -3.84 -2.78 17.20
CA LYS A 181 -3.40 -1.49 17.77
C LYS A 181 -2.81 -0.55 16.71
N PRO A 182 -3.53 -0.25 15.62
CA PRO A 182 -3.01 0.64 14.60
C PRO A 182 -2.80 2.02 15.22
N ALA A 183 -1.77 2.74 14.77
CA ALA A 183 -1.60 4.14 15.13
C ALA A 183 -2.84 4.95 14.69
N ALA A 184 -3.19 5.97 15.48
CA ALA A 184 -4.49 6.63 15.39
C ALA A 184 -4.75 7.22 14.01
N GLU A 185 -3.77 7.92 13.44
CA GLU A 185 -3.87 8.51 12.10
C GLU A 185 -4.14 7.43 11.02
N GLN A 186 -3.32 6.37 10.99
CA GLN A 186 -3.41 5.31 9.98
C GLN A 186 -4.72 4.52 10.11
N GLY A 187 -5.11 4.17 11.34
CA GLY A 187 -6.37 3.48 11.61
C GLY A 187 -7.58 4.33 11.20
N GLN A 188 -7.53 5.63 11.46
CA GLN A 188 -8.64 6.55 11.16
C GLN A 188 -8.80 6.68 9.64
N MET A 189 -7.69 6.88 8.94
CA MET A 189 -7.71 7.00 7.49
C MET A 189 -8.21 5.70 6.83
N ALA A 190 -7.77 4.53 7.31
CA ALA A 190 -8.23 3.23 6.80
C ALA A 190 -9.75 3.04 6.98
N LEU A 191 -10.28 3.36 8.18
CA LEU A 191 -11.71 3.31 8.48
C LEU A 191 -12.50 4.31 7.61
N PHE A 192 -12.03 5.55 7.50
CA PHE A 192 -12.66 6.61 6.74
C PHE A 192 -12.76 6.26 5.24
N MET A 193 -11.65 5.83 4.63
CA MET A 193 -11.63 5.40 3.23
C MET A 193 -12.51 4.18 2.98
N ARG A 194 -12.51 3.21 3.91
CA ARG A 194 -13.36 2.02 3.79
C ARG A 194 -14.84 2.36 3.95
N SER A 195 -15.19 3.32 4.82
CA SER A 195 -16.56 3.82 4.95
C SER A 195 -17.07 4.42 3.63
N GLN A 196 -16.29 5.29 2.99
CA GLN A 196 -16.67 5.90 1.70
C GLN A 196 -16.97 4.83 0.64
N ARG A 197 -16.14 3.78 0.56
CA ARG A 197 -16.38 2.65 -0.36
C ARG A 197 -17.67 1.90 -0.05
N LEU A 198 -17.97 1.65 1.23
CA LEU A 198 -19.22 1.00 1.65
C LEU A 198 -20.44 1.86 1.36
N PHE A 199 -20.35 3.17 1.59
CA PHE A 199 -21.42 4.11 1.28
C PHE A 199 -21.72 4.14 -0.22
N GLY A 200 -20.70 4.23 -1.06
CA GLY A 200 -20.85 4.17 -2.52
C GLY A 200 -21.41 2.84 -3.02
N ALA A 201 -21.16 1.74 -2.30
CA ALA A 201 -21.76 0.43 -2.56
C ALA A 201 -23.19 0.28 -1.97
N GLY A 202 -23.78 1.33 -1.41
CA GLY A 202 -25.13 1.33 -0.84
C GLY A 202 -25.23 0.76 0.57
N ASN A 203 -24.13 0.31 1.19
CA ASN A 203 -24.13 -0.22 2.55
C ASN A 203 -23.96 0.92 3.58
N LYS A 204 -24.99 1.77 3.68
CA LYS A 204 -25.01 2.90 4.62
C LYS A 204 -24.85 2.48 6.10
N PRO A 205 -25.50 1.42 6.61
CA PRO A 205 -25.34 1.04 8.01
C PRO A 205 -23.89 0.73 8.37
N ALA A 206 -23.19 -0.07 7.56
CA ALA A 206 -21.78 -0.37 7.80
C ALA A 206 -20.88 0.85 7.64
N ALA A 207 -21.15 1.72 6.65
CA ALA A 207 -20.43 2.97 6.48
C ALA A 207 -20.53 3.90 7.70
N LYS A 208 -21.72 4.01 8.31
CA LYS A 208 -21.95 4.79 9.55
C LYS A 208 -21.11 4.26 10.70
N VAL A 209 -21.08 2.94 10.91
CA VAL A 209 -20.26 2.30 11.95
C VAL A 209 -18.78 2.65 11.79
N LEU A 210 -18.25 2.56 10.56
CA LEU A 210 -16.85 2.88 10.31
C LEU A 210 -16.52 4.37 10.51
N LEU A 211 -17.43 5.29 10.18
CA LEU A 211 -17.24 6.73 10.43
C LEU A 211 -17.18 7.03 11.93
N LEU A 212 -18.09 6.46 12.71
CA LEU A 212 -18.10 6.63 14.16
C LEU A 212 -16.80 6.08 14.79
N ALA A 213 -16.36 4.90 14.34
CA ALA A 213 -15.08 4.32 14.77
C ALA A 213 -13.87 5.20 14.38
N ALA A 214 -13.88 5.77 13.16
CA ALA A 214 -12.84 6.68 12.69
C ALA A 214 -12.80 7.98 13.53
N GLN A 215 -13.95 8.56 13.83
CA GLN A 215 -14.06 9.77 14.66
C GLN A 215 -13.54 9.52 16.08
N LYS A 216 -13.91 8.38 16.68
CA LYS A 216 -13.47 8.00 18.04
C LYS A 216 -11.96 7.84 18.16
N LEU A 217 -11.28 7.49 17.06
CA LEU A 217 -9.84 7.20 17.08
C LEU A 217 -8.98 8.46 17.19
N ASP A 218 -9.39 9.55 16.50
CA ASP A 218 -8.74 10.86 16.60
C ASP A 218 -9.75 11.98 16.26
N PRO A 219 -10.53 12.46 17.25
CA PRO A 219 -11.57 13.45 17.03
C PRO A 219 -11.07 14.80 16.51
N GLU A 220 -9.83 15.17 16.85
CA GLU A 220 -9.25 16.50 16.58
C GLU A 220 -8.50 16.57 15.25
N SER A 221 -8.15 15.43 14.66
CA SER A 221 -7.65 15.36 13.30
C SER A 221 -8.59 16.05 12.29
N ARG A 222 -8.03 16.47 11.15
CA ARG A 222 -8.81 17.02 10.03
C ARG A 222 -9.95 16.10 9.59
N VAL A 223 -9.73 14.78 9.59
CA VAL A 223 -10.76 13.80 9.23
C VAL A 223 -11.78 13.67 10.37
N GLY A 224 -11.33 13.58 11.63
CA GLY A 224 -12.17 13.53 12.83
C GLY A 224 -13.18 14.68 12.89
N GLN A 225 -12.72 15.90 12.64
CA GLN A 225 -13.56 17.11 12.65
C GLN A 225 -14.58 17.16 11.50
N GLN A 226 -14.33 16.48 10.38
CA GLN A 226 -15.25 16.43 9.23
C GLN A 226 -16.38 15.41 9.42
N ILE A 227 -16.13 14.33 10.18
CA ILE A 227 -17.07 13.21 10.32
C ILE A 227 -18.44 13.65 10.88
N PRO A 228 -18.56 14.51 11.91
CA PRO A 228 -19.86 14.98 12.40
C PRO A 228 -20.76 15.54 11.30
N GLN A 229 -20.23 16.39 10.43
CA GLN A 229 -21.00 16.98 9.33
C GLN A 229 -21.39 15.94 8.28
N ILE A 230 -20.52 14.96 8.01
CA ILE A 230 -20.83 13.85 7.08
C ILE A 230 -21.99 13.01 7.64
N LEU A 231 -21.92 12.66 8.92
CA LEU A 231 -22.98 11.92 9.60
C LEU A 231 -24.31 12.68 9.55
N GLU A 232 -24.27 13.98 9.77
CA GLU A 232 -25.44 14.85 9.69
C GLU A 232 -26.06 14.89 8.29
N ASN A 233 -25.25 14.99 7.24
CA ASN A 233 -25.73 15.20 5.89
C ASN A 233 -26.22 13.91 5.21
N PHE A 234 -25.63 12.76 5.55
CA PHE A 234 -25.82 11.53 4.76
C PHE A 234 -26.40 10.35 5.56
N PHE A 235 -26.48 10.47 6.88
CA PHE A 235 -26.87 9.39 7.79
C PHE A 235 -27.89 9.80 8.86
N LYS A 236 -28.57 10.95 8.66
CA LYS A 236 -29.83 11.26 9.35
C LYS A 236 -30.90 10.26 8.92
N ASP A 237 -31.68 9.81 9.89
CA ASP A 237 -32.83 8.92 9.70
C ASP A 237 -33.97 9.63 8.96
#